data_AF-A0A949RJS1-F1
#
_entry.id   AF-A0A949RJS1-F1
#
_cell.length_a   1.000
_cell.length_b   1.000
_cell.length_c   1.000
_cell.angle_alpha   90.00
_cell.angle_beta   90.00
_cell.angle_gamma   90.00
#
_symmetry.space_group_name_H-M   'P 1'
#
loop_
_entity.id
_entity.type
_entity.pdbx_description
1 polymer ?
#
loop_
_entity_poly.entity_id
_entity_poly.type
_entity_poly.pdbx_seq_one_letter_code
_entity_poly.pdbx_strand_id
1 'polypeptide(L)'
;MPLSTLHADFSLLEVCLPGQPPVPAGIILRDPASGDFRLRFRRDWESFAGAEAEVLSLLADDLASKLSEPAAADWLRLCEDSFSNTLRLSPRESILAADLDKTADRLYSRHIRPNILPFVTHLPKYSARVAAGRFLEDNEVEAEEWIETPENLRLDPGMFIVRITGHSMEPRIPDQSLCVFRAPVTGSRQGKLLLIERRDVSESGGRYTVKRYHSEKASAGEEWSHRKIRLEPLNPDFEAWELNNDPDLFQVIGEFIRVLD
;
A
#
# COMPACT_ATOMS: atom_id res chain seq x y z
N MET A 1 8.88 -15.34 -19.30
CA MET A 1 10.33 -15.58 -19.16
C MET A 1 10.57 -16.26 -17.81
N PRO A 2 11.47 -17.24 -17.69
CA PRO A 2 11.79 -17.79 -16.38
C PRO A 2 12.36 -16.65 -15.52
N LEU A 3 11.82 -16.45 -14.32
CA LEU A 3 12.41 -15.54 -13.33
C LEU A 3 13.80 -16.10 -13.00
N SER A 4 14.84 -15.44 -13.48
CA SER A 4 16.21 -15.75 -13.07
C SER A 4 16.31 -15.47 -11.58
N THR A 5 16.60 -16.51 -10.80
CA THR A 5 16.91 -16.34 -9.38
C THR A 5 18.37 -15.93 -9.26
N LEU A 6 18.64 -14.97 -8.38
CA LEU A 6 19.97 -14.50 -8.04
C LEU A 6 20.28 -14.86 -6.58
N HIS A 7 21.56 -15.03 -6.28
CA HIS A 7 22.05 -15.14 -4.92
C HIS A 7 22.14 -13.75 -4.30
N ALA A 8 21.49 -13.54 -3.16
CA ALA A 8 21.55 -12.33 -2.38
C ALA A 8 21.99 -12.66 -0.94
N ASP A 9 22.48 -11.66 -0.22
CA ASP A 9 22.75 -11.77 1.20
C ASP A 9 21.93 -10.73 1.96
N PHE A 10 21.46 -11.07 3.16
CA PHE A 10 20.76 -10.11 4.02
C PHE A 10 21.32 -10.10 5.44
N SER A 11 21.14 -8.96 6.10
CA SER A 11 21.38 -8.77 7.53
C SER A 11 20.21 -8.00 8.14
N LEU A 12 19.96 -8.26 9.42
CA LEU A 12 19.07 -7.46 10.25
C LEU A 12 19.84 -6.26 10.80
N LEU A 13 19.28 -5.07 10.65
CA LEU A 13 19.67 -3.92 11.47
C LEU A 13 18.92 -4.03 12.80
N GLU A 14 19.65 -4.13 13.90
CA GLU A 14 19.15 -4.26 15.25
C GLU A 14 19.45 -2.98 16.04
N VAL A 15 18.47 -2.50 16.80
CA VAL A 15 18.65 -1.43 17.77
C VAL A 15 18.93 -2.03 19.14
N CYS A 16 20.03 -1.61 19.76
CA CYS A 16 20.55 -2.12 21.03
C CYS A 16 20.53 -1.01 22.09
N LEU A 17 19.37 -0.76 22.69
CA LEU A 17 19.26 0.25 23.75
C LEU A 17 19.78 -0.28 25.10
N PRO A 18 20.41 0.57 25.94
CA PRO A 18 20.91 0.15 27.25
C PRO A 18 19.81 -0.49 28.11
N GLY A 19 20.10 -1.69 28.63
CA GLY A 19 19.17 -2.42 29.51
C GLY A 19 17.98 -3.07 28.79
N GLN A 20 17.95 -3.05 27.45
CA GLN A 20 16.91 -3.69 26.65
C GLN A 20 17.50 -4.79 25.74
N PRO A 21 16.74 -5.84 25.40
CA PRO A 21 17.17 -6.79 24.38
C PRO A 21 17.26 -6.09 23.01
N PRO A 22 18.17 -6.54 22.11
CA PRO A 22 18.21 -6.04 20.74
C PRO A 22 16.86 -6.19 20.04
N VAL A 23 16.43 -5.13 19.35
CA VAL A 23 15.17 -5.10 18.61
C VAL A 23 15.46 -5.01 17.12
N PRO A 24 15.03 -5.99 16.30
CA PRO A 24 15.11 -5.88 14.84
C PRO A 24 14.34 -4.65 14.34
N ALA A 25 15.05 -3.82 13.58
CA ALA A 25 14.59 -2.52 13.13
C ALA A 25 14.64 -2.34 11.61
N GLY A 26 15.42 -3.16 10.90
CA GLY A 26 15.39 -3.16 9.44
C GLY A 26 16.00 -4.38 8.78
N ILE A 27 15.75 -4.51 7.50
CA ILE A 27 16.40 -5.45 6.59
C ILE A 27 17.35 -4.68 5.69
N ILE A 28 18.57 -5.18 5.57
CA ILE A 28 19.51 -4.80 4.53
C ILE A 28 19.71 -6.02 3.64
N LEU A 29 19.17 -5.99 2.42
CA LEU A 29 19.32 -7.04 1.42
C LEU A 29 20.27 -6.53 0.33
N ARG A 30 21.22 -7.36 -0.09
CA ARG A 30 22.23 -7.01 -1.10
C ARG A 30 22.30 -8.06 -2.19
N ASP A 31 22.32 -7.62 -3.44
CA ASP A 31 22.82 -8.44 -4.55
C ASP A 31 24.35 -8.23 -4.66
N PRO A 32 25.16 -9.25 -4.34
CA PRO A 32 26.61 -9.14 -4.44
C PRO A 32 27.14 -8.98 -5.86
N ALA A 33 26.39 -9.41 -6.88
CA ALA A 33 26.81 -9.36 -8.28
C ALA A 33 26.65 -7.96 -8.88
N SER A 34 25.51 -7.30 -8.67
CA SER A 34 25.28 -5.92 -9.10
C SER A 34 25.81 -4.88 -8.11
N GLY A 35 25.90 -5.24 -6.83
CA GLY A 35 26.16 -4.31 -5.74
C GLY A 35 24.92 -3.57 -5.24
N ASP A 36 23.73 -3.89 -5.77
CA ASP A 36 22.47 -3.23 -5.39
C ASP A 36 22.05 -3.60 -3.98
N PHE A 37 21.43 -2.64 -3.30
CA PHE A 37 20.81 -2.81 -2.00
C PHE A 37 19.28 -2.64 -2.07
N ARG A 38 18.59 -3.34 -1.17
CA ARG A 38 17.21 -3.04 -0.78
C ARG A 38 17.13 -2.93 0.73
N LEU A 39 16.46 -1.89 1.18
CA LEU A 39 16.32 -1.56 2.57
C LEU A 39 14.85 -1.55 2.94
N ARG A 40 14.54 -2.10 4.10
CA ARG A 40 13.20 -2.01 4.68
C ARG A 40 13.31 -1.78 6.17
N PHE A 41 13.00 -0.57 6.62
CA PHE A 41 13.00 -0.21 8.03
C PHE A 41 11.59 -0.20 8.59
N ARG A 42 11.48 -0.49 9.89
CA ARG A 42 10.26 -0.19 10.62
C ARG A 42 10.15 1.33 10.81
N ARG A 43 8.93 1.83 10.95
CA ARG A 43 8.65 3.28 11.04
C ARG A 43 8.04 3.69 12.36
N ASP A 44 7.88 2.76 13.29
CA ASP A 44 7.30 2.96 14.60
C ASP A 44 8.38 3.16 15.68
N TRP A 45 9.45 3.91 15.34
CA TRP A 45 10.59 4.18 16.23
C TRP A 45 10.16 4.68 17.61
N GLU A 46 9.20 5.60 17.66
CA GLU A 46 8.66 6.15 18.91
C GLU A 46 8.07 5.08 19.84
N SER A 47 7.63 3.94 19.30
CA SER A 47 6.99 2.87 20.08
C SER A 47 7.97 2.05 20.91
N PHE A 48 9.27 2.08 20.60
CA PHE A 48 10.27 1.27 21.31
C PHE A 48 11.58 2.00 21.63
N ALA A 49 11.88 3.09 20.91
CA ALA A 49 13.16 3.76 21.01
C ALA A 49 13.16 5.04 21.85
N GLY A 50 12.03 5.45 22.43
CA GLY A 50 12.00 6.55 23.40
C GLY A 50 12.66 7.84 22.88
N ALA A 51 13.67 8.34 23.62
CA ALA A 51 14.37 9.59 23.30
C ALA A 51 15.25 9.47 22.05
N GLU A 52 15.63 8.26 21.67
CA GLU A 52 16.50 7.95 20.53
C GLU A 52 15.71 7.84 19.22
N ALA A 53 14.37 7.84 19.27
CA ALA A 53 13.51 7.62 18.10
C ALA A 53 13.76 8.60 16.95
N GLU A 54 13.88 9.90 17.23
CA GLU A 54 14.16 10.92 16.22
C GLU A 54 15.52 10.70 15.55
N VAL A 55 16.55 10.43 16.36
CA VAL A 55 17.90 10.16 15.87
C VAL A 55 17.92 8.90 15.01
N LEU A 56 17.26 7.83 15.42
CA LEU A 56 17.21 6.57 14.67
C LEU A 56 16.46 6.73 13.34
N SER A 57 15.39 7.51 13.31
CA SER A 57 14.68 7.82 12.07
C SER A 57 15.59 8.53 11.07
N LEU A 58 16.30 9.58 11.52
CA LEU A 58 17.24 10.31 10.67
C LEU A 58 18.43 9.44 10.21
N LEU A 59 18.91 8.56 11.09
CA LEU A 59 19.96 7.60 10.74
C LEU A 59 19.50 6.58 9.69
N ALA A 60 18.24 6.12 9.75
CA ALA A 60 17.69 5.23 8.74
C ALA A 60 17.62 5.92 7.36
N ASP A 61 17.24 7.20 7.32
CA ASP A 61 17.22 8.00 6.10
C ASP A 61 18.64 8.22 5.53
N ASP A 62 19.62 8.55 6.39
CA ASP A 62 21.03 8.71 5.98
C ASP A 62 21.62 7.39 5.48
N LEU A 63 21.33 6.28 6.17
CA LEU A 63 21.72 4.93 5.75
C LEU A 63 21.14 4.59 4.37
N ALA A 64 19.87 4.91 4.12
CA ALA A 64 19.24 4.71 2.83
C ALA A 64 19.88 5.53 1.72
N SER A 65 20.22 6.79 2.01
CA SER A 65 20.96 7.64 1.07
C SER A 65 22.35 7.06 0.78
N LYS A 66 23.11 6.68 1.80
CA LYS A 66 24.48 6.16 1.68
C LYS A 66 24.56 4.86 0.90
N LEU A 67 23.62 3.95 1.12
CA LEU A 67 23.59 2.65 0.45
C LEU A 67 23.11 2.70 -1.00
N SER A 68 22.63 3.86 -1.46
CA SER A 68 22.37 4.12 -2.88
C SER A 68 23.62 4.57 -3.65
N GLU A 69 24.72 4.90 -2.96
CA GLU A 69 25.96 5.36 -3.58
C GLU A 69 26.83 4.16 -4.07
N PRO A 70 27.63 4.31 -5.15
CA PRO A 70 28.47 3.22 -5.66
C PRO A 70 29.49 2.63 -4.67
N ALA A 71 29.88 3.40 -3.64
CA ALA A 71 30.81 2.99 -2.59
C ALA A 71 30.12 2.34 -1.35
N ALA A 72 28.82 2.08 -1.43
CA ALA A 72 27.99 1.55 -0.36
C ALA A 72 28.54 0.26 0.30
N ALA A 73 29.13 -0.63 -0.50
CA ALA A 73 29.63 -1.91 0.00
C ALA A 73 30.82 -1.76 0.97
N ASP A 74 31.74 -0.84 0.68
CA ASP A 74 32.89 -0.58 1.54
C ASP A 74 32.47 0.20 2.79
N TRP A 75 31.50 1.11 2.65
CA TRP A 75 30.91 1.83 3.77
C TRP A 75 30.19 0.87 4.74
N LEU A 76 29.39 -0.08 4.22
CA LEU A 76 28.69 -1.05 5.06
C LEU A 76 29.67 -1.95 5.84
N ARG A 77 30.77 -2.36 5.20
CA ARG A 77 31.85 -3.11 5.89
C ARG A 77 32.49 -2.28 7.00
N LEU A 78 32.76 -1.01 6.75
CA LEU A 78 33.27 -0.11 7.79
C LEU A 78 32.27 -0.02 8.95
N CYS A 79 30.97 0.06 8.67
CA CYS A 79 29.94 0.09 9.70
C CYS A 79 29.83 -1.22 10.50
N GLU A 80 29.99 -2.39 9.88
CA GLU A 80 30.08 -3.68 10.60
C GLU A 80 31.16 -3.66 11.68
N ASP A 81 32.27 -2.96 11.43
CA ASP A 81 33.39 -2.82 12.37
C ASP A 81 33.26 -1.62 13.32
N SER A 82 32.40 -0.63 12.99
CA SER A 82 32.38 0.70 13.63
C SER A 82 31.05 1.10 14.27
N PHE A 83 30.00 0.28 14.17
CA PHE A 83 28.71 0.66 14.74
C PHE A 83 28.80 0.85 16.26
N SER A 84 28.22 1.95 16.72
CA SER A 84 28.12 2.28 18.15
C SER A 84 27.30 1.23 18.91
N ASN A 85 27.39 1.20 20.25
CA ASN A 85 26.59 0.31 21.12
C ASN A 85 25.06 0.33 20.87
N THR A 86 24.55 1.29 20.09
CA THR A 86 23.13 1.53 19.82
C THR A 86 22.60 0.80 18.58
N LEU A 87 23.43 0.51 17.59
CA LEU A 87 23.04 -0.19 16.35
C LEU A 87 23.94 -1.39 16.14
N ARG A 88 23.38 -2.50 15.68
CA ARG A 88 24.13 -3.71 15.33
C ARG A 88 23.62 -4.28 14.02
N LEU A 89 24.51 -4.87 13.23
CA LEU A 89 24.11 -5.77 12.16
C LEU A 89 24.19 -7.22 12.62
N SER A 90 23.18 -8.01 12.30
CA SER A 90 23.27 -9.47 12.43
C SER A 90 24.33 -10.02 11.47
N PRO A 91 24.85 -11.24 11.72
CA PRO A 91 25.61 -11.96 10.70
C PRO A 91 24.85 -12.02 9.38
N ARG A 92 25.62 -12.03 8.28
CA ARG A 92 25.07 -12.12 6.93
C ARG A 92 24.53 -13.52 6.66
N GLU A 93 23.32 -13.58 6.11
CA GLU A 93 22.66 -14.81 5.71
C GLU A 93 22.40 -14.81 4.20
N SER A 94 22.75 -15.90 3.51
CA SER A 94 22.54 -16.03 2.07
C SER A 94 21.13 -16.53 1.73
N ILE A 95 20.54 -16.00 0.66
CA ILE A 95 19.19 -16.33 0.18
C ILE A 95 19.12 -16.30 -1.34
N LEU A 96 18.15 -17.02 -1.92
CA LEU A 96 17.78 -16.87 -3.33
C LEU A 96 16.63 -15.86 -3.46
N ALA A 97 16.85 -14.87 -4.32
CA ALA A 97 15.88 -13.84 -4.65
C ALA A 97 15.51 -13.91 -6.13
N ALA A 98 14.22 -13.86 -6.45
CA ALA A 98 13.77 -13.64 -7.84
C ALA A 98 13.54 -12.15 -8.12
N ASP A 99 13.18 -11.40 -7.08
CA ASP A 99 12.91 -9.97 -7.08
C ASP A 99 13.38 -9.44 -5.71
N LEU A 100 14.27 -8.44 -5.72
CA LEU A 100 14.89 -7.94 -4.49
C LEU A 100 13.89 -7.19 -3.60
N ASP A 101 13.01 -6.39 -4.18
CA ASP A 101 12.00 -5.60 -3.45
C ASP A 101 11.03 -6.53 -2.72
N LYS A 102 10.44 -7.49 -3.44
CA LYS A 102 9.56 -8.51 -2.82
C LYS A 102 10.28 -9.39 -1.81
N THR A 103 11.57 -9.66 -2.03
CA THR A 103 12.36 -10.44 -1.07
C THR A 103 12.60 -9.65 0.20
N ALA A 104 12.92 -8.35 0.11
CA ALA A 104 13.09 -7.47 1.25
C ALA A 104 11.80 -7.34 2.08
N ASP A 105 10.64 -7.13 1.43
CA ASP A 105 9.34 -7.06 2.13
C ASP A 105 8.97 -8.38 2.81
N ARG A 106 9.26 -9.52 2.17
CA ARG A 106 9.06 -10.85 2.76
C ARG A 106 9.97 -11.09 3.98
N LEU A 107 11.23 -10.67 3.91
CA LEU A 107 12.17 -10.78 5.02
C LEU A 107 11.74 -9.85 6.17
N TYR A 108 11.35 -8.63 5.86
CA TYR A 108 10.82 -7.68 6.83
C TYR A 108 9.61 -8.25 7.56
N SER A 109 8.62 -8.74 6.81
CA SER A 109 7.42 -9.38 7.36
C SER A 109 7.70 -10.70 8.09
N ARG A 110 8.90 -11.28 7.99
CA ARG A 110 9.29 -12.48 8.72
C ARG A 110 9.97 -12.15 10.04
N HIS A 111 10.90 -11.20 10.01
CA HIS A 111 11.80 -10.91 11.13
C HIS A 111 11.37 -9.71 11.97
N ILE A 112 10.55 -8.83 11.42
CA ILE A 112 10.16 -7.57 12.05
C ILE A 112 8.63 -7.57 12.25
N ARG A 113 8.23 -7.09 13.42
CA ARG A 113 6.83 -6.94 13.85
C ARG A 113 6.67 -5.48 14.30
N PRO A 114 6.39 -4.55 13.38
CA PRO A 114 6.16 -3.17 13.75
C PRO A 114 4.86 -3.04 14.56
N ASN A 115 4.79 -2.05 15.43
CA ASN A 115 3.54 -1.65 16.05
C ASN A 115 2.62 -1.02 15.00
N ILE A 116 1.33 -1.27 15.16
CA ILE A 116 0.30 -0.65 14.33
C ILE A 116 0.19 0.82 14.74
N LEU A 117 0.50 1.73 13.83
CA LEU A 117 0.26 3.16 13.98
C LEU A 117 -0.84 3.60 12.99
N PRO A 118 -2.10 3.66 13.45
CA PRO A 118 -3.26 3.99 12.62
C PRO A 118 -3.09 5.31 11.87
N PHE A 119 -3.28 5.29 10.56
CA PHE A 119 -3.19 6.45 9.66
C PHE A 119 -1.85 7.20 9.70
N VAL A 120 -0.81 6.59 10.28
CA VAL A 120 0.58 7.06 10.21
C VAL A 120 1.38 6.12 9.31
N THR A 121 1.36 4.82 9.63
CA THR A 121 2.03 3.78 8.83
C THR A 121 1.07 2.70 8.34
N HIS A 122 -0.11 2.57 8.97
CA HIS A 122 -1.08 1.53 8.66
C HIS A 122 -2.43 2.13 8.22
N LEU A 123 -3.08 1.44 7.28
CA LEU A 123 -4.48 1.70 6.92
C LEU A 123 -5.37 0.53 7.33
N PRO A 124 -6.64 0.81 7.71
CA PRO A 124 -7.59 -0.24 8.03
C PRO A 124 -8.05 -0.92 6.74
N LYS A 125 -8.11 -2.26 6.78
CA LYS A 125 -8.73 -3.08 5.74
C LYS A 125 -10.15 -3.45 6.16
N TYR A 126 -11.06 -3.28 5.21
CA TYR A 126 -12.45 -3.65 5.35
C TYR A 126 -12.89 -4.50 4.15
N SER A 127 -13.87 -5.38 4.34
CA SER A 127 -14.69 -5.84 3.23
C SER A 127 -15.40 -4.66 2.56
N ALA A 128 -15.69 -4.80 1.26
CA ALA A 128 -16.38 -3.74 0.52
C ALA A 128 -17.75 -3.39 1.14
N ARG A 129 -18.44 -4.39 1.72
CA ARG A 129 -19.70 -4.21 2.45
C ARG A 129 -19.53 -3.33 3.68
N VAL A 130 -18.53 -3.61 4.50
CA VAL A 130 -18.24 -2.82 5.71
C VAL A 130 -17.81 -1.41 5.34
N ALA A 131 -16.96 -1.24 4.33
CA ALA A 131 -16.54 0.08 3.86
C ALA A 131 -17.73 0.94 3.42
N ALA A 132 -18.72 0.34 2.74
CA ALA A 132 -19.96 1.02 2.39
C ALA A 132 -20.69 1.54 3.64
N GLY A 133 -20.96 0.68 4.63
CA GLY A 133 -21.64 1.09 5.87
C GLY A 133 -20.88 2.16 6.65
N ARG A 134 -19.57 2.01 6.84
CA ARG A 134 -18.74 2.94 7.63
C ARG A 134 -18.73 4.35 7.04
N PHE A 135 -18.40 4.49 5.76
CA PHE A 135 -18.18 5.81 5.15
C PHE A 135 -19.45 6.49 4.64
N LEU A 136 -20.58 5.78 4.63
CA LEU A 136 -21.86 6.31 4.18
C LEU A 136 -22.84 6.55 5.34
N GLU A 137 -22.75 5.78 6.42
CA GLU A 137 -23.68 5.83 7.56
C GLU A 137 -23.02 6.26 8.89
N ASP A 138 -21.73 6.62 8.87
CA ASP A 138 -20.95 7.05 10.05
C ASP A 138 -20.97 6.06 11.21
N ASN A 139 -21.03 4.76 10.89
CA ASN A 139 -21.01 3.68 11.87
C ASN A 139 -19.57 3.41 12.34
N GLU A 140 -19.37 3.23 13.66
CA GLU A 140 -18.14 2.65 14.17
C GLU A 140 -18.07 1.17 13.80
N VAL A 141 -17.17 0.84 12.86
CA VAL A 141 -16.91 -0.56 12.47
C VAL A 141 -15.44 -0.90 12.70
N GLU A 142 -15.21 -2.08 13.27
CA GLU A 142 -13.87 -2.64 13.47
C GLU A 142 -13.23 -3.03 12.13
N ALA A 143 -11.93 -2.75 12.02
CA ALA A 143 -11.14 -3.18 10.87
C ALA A 143 -10.88 -4.70 10.93
N GLU A 144 -10.93 -5.37 9.78
CA GLU A 144 -10.55 -6.78 9.68
C GLU A 144 -9.07 -6.97 9.98
N GLU A 145 -8.27 -6.00 9.55
CA GLU A 145 -6.81 -6.01 9.63
C GLU A 145 -6.28 -4.58 9.47
N TRP A 146 -5.13 -4.27 10.07
CA TRP A 146 -4.38 -3.05 9.80
C TRP A 146 -3.16 -3.41 8.96
N ILE A 147 -3.05 -2.81 7.77
CA ILE A 147 -2.01 -3.14 6.81
C ILE A 147 -1.02 -1.99 6.75
N GLU A 148 0.26 -2.30 6.94
CA GLU A 148 1.34 -1.34 6.75
C GLU A 148 1.42 -0.91 5.28
N THR A 149 1.42 0.40 5.01
CA THR A 149 1.46 0.94 3.64
C THR A 149 2.86 1.39 3.24
N PRO A 150 3.17 1.51 1.94
CA PRO A 150 4.41 2.12 1.47
C PRO A 150 4.62 3.54 2.02
N GLU A 151 5.88 3.96 2.15
CA GLU A 151 6.26 5.25 2.74
C GLU A 151 5.87 6.45 1.87
N ASN A 152 5.82 6.24 0.55
CA ASN A 152 5.42 7.26 -0.40
C ASN A 152 3.90 7.49 -0.48
N LEU A 153 3.12 6.93 0.43
CA LEU A 153 1.68 7.15 0.53
C LEU A 153 1.38 8.01 1.76
N ARG A 154 0.94 9.25 1.52
CA ARG A 154 0.42 10.11 2.59
C ARG A 154 -0.93 9.59 3.07
N LEU A 155 -0.98 9.16 4.32
CA LEU A 155 -2.18 8.62 4.94
C LEU A 155 -3.05 9.72 5.54
N ASP A 156 -4.36 9.47 5.56
CA ASP A 156 -5.32 10.25 6.34
C ASP A 156 -6.53 9.38 6.74
N PRO A 157 -7.34 9.80 7.73
CA PRO A 157 -8.46 9.02 8.25
C PRO A 157 -9.56 8.66 7.24
N GLY A 158 -9.62 9.34 6.09
CA GLY A 158 -10.54 9.02 5.01
C GLY A 158 -10.08 7.85 4.14
N MET A 159 -8.87 7.31 4.37
CA MET A 159 -8.32 6.22 3.56
C MET A 159 -8.57 4.84 4.18
N PHE A 160 -8.74 3.85 3.31
CA PHE A 160 -8.96 2.45 3.71
C PHE A 160 -8.54 1.49 2.60
N ILE A 161 -8.40 0.21 2.93
CA ILE A 161 -8.01 -0.85 2.00
C ILE A 161 -9.17 -1.81 1.76
N VAL A 162 -9.39 -2.19 0.51
CA VAL A 162 -10.30 -3.27 0.12
C VAL A 162 -9.58 -4.21 -0.84
N ARG A 163 -9.77 -5.53 -0.65
CA ARG A 163 -9.34 -6.54 -1.63
C ARG A 163 -10.29 -6.53 -2.82
N ILE A 164 -9.76 -6.28 -4.01
CA ILE A 164 -10.52 -6.32 -5.25
C ILE A 164 -10.39 -7.71 -5.88
N THR A 165 -11.52 -8.24 -6.33
CA THR A 165 -11.60 -9.53 -7.00
C THR A 165 -12.23 -9.37 -8.38
N GLY A 166 -11.69 -10.07 -9.37
CA GLY A 166 -12.10 -10.05 -10.76
C GLY A 166 -11.20 -9.21 -11.67
N HIS A 167 -11.37 -9.40 -12.98
CA HIS A 167 -10.41 -8.94 -14.00
C HIS A 167 -10.84 -7.67 -14.75
N SER A 168 -11.99 -7.08 -14.42
CA SER A 168 -12.57 -5.96 -15.19
C SER A 168 -11.74 -4.66 -15.20
N MET A 169 -10.77 -4.56 -14.29
CA MET A 169 -9.92 -3.38 -14.12
C MET A 169 -8.46 -3.63 -14.51
N GLU A 170 -8.18 -4.79 -15.10
CA GLU A 170 -6.85 -5.14 -15.62
C GLU A 170 -6.47 -4.27 -16.83
N PRO A 171 -5.16 -4.04 -17.05
CA PRO A 171 -4.03 -4.50 -16.24
C PRO A 171 -3.75 -3.61 -15.01
N ARG A 172 -4.45 -2.47 -14.85
CA ARG A 172 -4.14 -1.47 -13.82
C ARG A 172 -4.45 -1.95 -12.41
N ILE A 173 -5.52 -2.73 -12.24
CA ILE A 173 -5.86 -3.37 -10.97
C ILE A 173 -5.99 -4.88 -11.26
N PRO A 174 -4.92 -5.66 -11.03
CA PRO A 174 -4.94 -7.12 -11.14
C PRO A 174 -5.94 -7.77 -10.19
N ASP A 175 -6.39 -8.98 -10.52
CA ASP A 175 -7.18 -9.79 -9.59
C ASP A 175 -6.44 -9.99 -8.25
N GLN A 176 -7.21 -10.09 -7.16
CA GLN A 176 -6.77 -10.19 -5.76
C GLN A 176 -5.98 -8.99 -5.20
N SER A 177 -5.85 -7.89 -5.93
CA SER A 177 -5.13 -6.69 -5.48
C SER A 177 -5.73 -6.09 -4.21
N LEU A 178 -4.87 -5.72 -3.27
CA LEU A 178 -5.25 -4.83 -2.17
C LEU A 178 -5.19 -3.39 -2.67
N CYS A 179 -6.34 -2.71 -2.69
CA CYS A 179 -6.44 -1.36 -3.23
C CYS A 179 -6.73 -0.36 -2.11
N VAL A 180 -6.01 0.76 -2.12
CA VAL A 180 -6.28 1.91 -1.26
C VAL A 180 -7.35 2.76 -1.90
N PHE A 181 -8.36 3.12 -1.12
CA PHE A 181 -9.42 4.06 -1.47
C PHE A 181 -9.44 5.23 -0.50
N ARG A 182 -10.01 6.36 -0.94
CA ARG A 182 -10.26 7.55 -0.13
C ARG A 182 -11.74 7.93 -0.17
N ALA A 183 -12.32 8.18 1.00
CA ALA A 183 -13.65 8.74 1.19
C ALA A 183 -13.60 10.02 2.06
N PRO A 184 -14.53 10.97 1.88
CA PRO A 184 -15.44 11.06 0.74
C PRO A 184 -14.68 11.41 -0.55
N VAL A 185 -15.29 11.13 -1.70
CA VAL A 185 -14.74 11.56 -3.00
C VAL A 185 -14.86 13.06 -3.13
N THR A 186 -13.74 13.76 -3.29
CA THR A 186 -13.70 15.22 -3.43
C THR A 186 -13.66 15.64 -4.90
N GLY A 187 -14.26 16.79 -5.23
CA GLY A 187 -14.28 17.32 -6.59
C GLY A 187 -15.13 16.51 -7.58
N SER A 188 -14.83 16.64 -8.87
CA SER A 188 -15.54 15.91 -9.93
C SER A 188 -15.24 14.42 -9.90
N ARG A 189 -16.28 13.59 -10.09
CA ARG A 189 -16.15 12.13 -10.28
C ARG A 189 -15.65 11.76 -11.68
N GLN A 190 -15.70 12.69 -12.63
CA GLN A 190 -15.37 12.46 -14.03
C GLN A 190 -13.96 11.88 -14.20
N GLY A 191 -13.86 10.73 -14.87
CA GLY A 191 -12.62 10.02 -15.16
C GLY A 191 -12.01 9.26 -13.96
N LYS A 192 -12.56 9.42 -12.75
CA LYS A 192 -12.03 8.75 -11.54
C LYS A 192 -12.38 7.27 -11.53
N LEU A 193 -11.49 6.48 -10.96
CA LEU A 193 -11.76 5.09 -10.62
C LEU A 193 -12.43 5.07 -9.25
N LEU A 194 -13.64 4.52 -9.16
CA LEU A 194 -14.45 4.58 -7.95
C LEU A 194 -14.81 3.17 -7.50
N LEU A 195 -14.73 2.93 -6.19
CA LEU A 195 -15.41 1.81 -5.55
C LEU A 195 -16.90 2.15 -5.44
N ILE A 196 -17.72 1.29 -6.00
CA ILE A 196 -19.16 1.50 -6.18
C ILE A 196 -19.91 0.31 -5.62
N GLU A 197 -20.96 0.59 -4.85
CA GLU A 197 -22.02 -0.35 -4.54
C GLU A 197 -23.13 -0.22 -5.59
N ARG A 198 -23.50 -1.34 -6.20
CA ARG A 198 -24.66 -1.51 -7.05
C ARG A 198 -25.86 -1.88 -6.19
N ARG A 199 -26.95 -1.12 -6.29
CA ARG A 199 -28.19 -1.37 -5.53
C ARG A 199 -29.18 -2.25 -6.30
N ASP A 200 -28.98 -2.42 -7.61
CA ASP A 200 -29.81 -3.19 -8.52
C ASP A 200 -29.46 -4.70 -8.57
N VAL A 201 -28.35 -5.11 -7.94
CA VAL A 201 -27.87 -6.50 -7.97
C VAL A 201 -28.02 -7.15 -6.60
N SER A 202 -28.57 -8.37 -6.56
CA SER A 202 -28.63 -9.20 -5.36
C SER A 202 -27.24 -9.57 -4.84
N GLU A 203 -27.13 -10.01 -3.58
CA GLU A 203 -25.83 -10.29 -2.93
C GLU A 203 -24.94 -11.35 -3.63
N SER A 204 -25.46 -12.09 -4.60
CA SER A 204 -24.86 -13.24 -5.26
C SER A 204 -23.72 -12.95 -6.26
N GLY A 205 -23.29 -11.69 -6.41
CA GLY A 205 -22.04 -11.34 -7.11
C GLY A 205 -22.11 -9.99 -7.82
N GLY A 206 -21.05 -9.19 -7.72
CA GLY A 206 -20.94 -7.90 -8.43
C GLY A 206 -21.62 -6.72 -7.75
N ARG A 207 -22.17 -6.88 -6.54
CA ARG A 207 -22.71 -5.77 -5.72
C ARG A 207 -21.67 -4.68 -5.47
N TYR A 208 -20.41 -5.03 -5.24
CA TYR A 208 -19.32 -4.07 -5.11
C TYR A 208 -18.37 -4.20 -6.30
N THR A 209 -18.07 -3.09 -6.96
CA THR A 209 -17.21 -3.08 -8.14
C THR A 209 -16.38 -1.80 -8.21
N VAL A 210 -15.21 -1.88 -8.86
CA VAL A 210 -14.45 -0.70 -9.24
C VAL A 210 -14.69 -0.42 -10.71
N LYS A 211 -15.04 0.83 -11.05
CA LYS A 211 -15.24 1.28 -12.43
C LYS A 211 -14.74 2.71 -12.61
N ARG A 212 -14.36 3.07 -13.83
CA ARG A 212 -14.15 4.46 -14.21
C ARG A 212 -15.50 5.14 -14.37
N TYR A 213 -15.67 6.27 -13.69
CA TYR A 213 -16.89 7.08 -13.80
C TYR A 213 -16.80 8.04 -14.98
N HIS A 214 -17.75 7.99 -15.89
CA HIS A 214 -17.90 8.93 -17.00
C HIS A 214 -19.34 9.47 -17.01
N SER A 215 -19.51 10.78 -17.14
CA SER A 215 -20.83 11.40 -17.28
C SER A 215 -20.83 12.43 -18.41
N GLU A 216 -21.85 12.35 -19.26
CA GLU A 216 -22.08 13.28 -20.35
C GLU A 216 -23.36 14.07 -20.08
N LYS A 217 -23.29 15.39 -20.24
CA LYS A 217 -24.48 16.25 -20.24
C LYS A 217 -24.98 16.32 -21.68
N ALA A 218 -26.16 15.76 -21.93
CA ALA A 218 -26.85 15.98 -23.19
C ALA A 218 -27.59 17.33 -23.11
N SER A 219 -27.17 18.28 -23.94
CA SER A 219 -27.84 19.58 -24.09
C SER A 219 -29.03 19.41 -25.05
N ALA A 220 -30.26 19.58 -24.56
CA ALA A 220 -31.46 19.54 -25.38
C ALA A 220 -32.18 20.90 -25.33
N GLY A 221 -31.68 21.92 -26.05
CA GLY A 221 -32.37 23.21 -26.17
C GLY A 221 -32.74 23.88 -24.83
N GLU A 222 -33.85 24.65 -24.82
CA GLU A 222 -34.34 25.44 -23.67
C GLU A 222 -34.96 24.60 -22.52
N GLU A 223 -34.90 23.26 -22.55
CA GLU A 223 -35.52 22.41 -21.51
C GLU A 223 -34.62 21.22 -21.11
N TRP A 224 -34.45 21.03 -19.80
CA TRP A 224 -33.83 19.94 -19.03
C TRP A 224 -32.74 19.07 -19.72
N SER A 225 -31.49 19.20 -19.25
CA SER A 225 -30.36 18.36 -19.67
C SER A 225 -30.44 16.94 -19.11
N HIS A 226 -30.47 15.92 -19.97
CA HIS A 226 -30.28 14.52 -19.56
C HIS A 226 -28.80 14.23 -19.27
N ARG A 227 -28.49 13.54 -18.17
CA ARG A 227 -27.11 13.21 -17.76
C ARG A 227 -26.82 11.72 -17.88
N LYS A 228 -26.33 11.28 -19.03
CA LYS A 228 -25.94 9.88 -19.22
C LYS A 228 -24.72 9.56 -18.34
N ILE A 229 -24.85 8.60 -17.43
CA ILE A 229 -23.75 8.10 -16.61
C ILE A 229 -23.31 6.75 -17.17
N ARG A 230 -22.00 6.56 -17.29
CA ARG A 230 -21.38 5.33 -17.76
C ARG A 230 -20.30 4.90 -16.78
N LEU A 231 -20.36 3.64 -16.35
CA LEU A 231 -19.38 3.01 -15.48
C LEU A 231 -18.55 2.04 -16.33
N GLU A 232 -17.30 2.42 -16.60
CA GLU A 232 -16.46 1.75 -17.59
C GLU A 232 -15.43 0.83 -16.92
N PRO A 233 -15.29 -0.43 -17.36
CA PRO A 233 -14.13 -1.24 -17.04
C PRO A 233 -12.87 -0.66 -17.71
N LEU A 234 -11.69 -1.07 -17.24
CA LEU A 234 -10.43 -0.80 -17.94
C LEU A 234 -10.03 -1.94 -18.86
N ASN A 235 -10.48 -3.15 -18.53
CA ASN A 235 -10.28 -4.31 -19.36
C ASN A 235 -11.33 -4.32 -20.48
N PRO A 236 -10.93 -4.31 -21.77
CA PRO A 236 -11.84 -4.27 -22.91
C PRO A 236 -12.71 -5.53 -23.07
N ASP A 237 -12.36 -6.64 -22.42
CA ASP A 237 -13.14 -7.88 -22.44
C ASP A 237 -14.44 -7.79 -21.61
N PHE A 238 -14.65 -6.66 -20.93
CA PHE A 238 -15.81 -6.41 -20.07
C PHE A 238 -16.64 -5.25 -20.63
N GLU A 239 -17.96 -5.36 -20.52
CA GLU A 239 -18.87 -4.33 -21.00
C GLU A 239 -19.01 -3.16 -20.00
N ALA A 240 -19.16 -1.95 -20.55
CA ALA A 240 -19.49 -0.77 -19.77
C ALA A 240 -20.97 -0.77 -19.39
N TRP A 241 -21.26 -0.31 -18.18
CA TRP A 241 -22.63 -0.23 -17.69
C TRP A 241 -23.18 1.19 -17.87
N GLU A 242 -24.25 1.33 -18.66
CA GLU A 242 -24.94 2.59 -18.89
C GLU A 242 -26.11 2.74 -17.92
N LEU A 243 -26.09 3.82 -17.15
CA LEU A 243 -27.11 4.18 -16.18
C LEU A 243 -27.92 5.32 -16.79
N ASN A 244 -29.11 4.99 -17.29
CA ASN A 244 -30.02 5.93 -17.92
C ASN A 244 -30.69 6.85 -16.87
N ASN A 245 -29.91 7.80 -16.32
CA ASN A 245 -30.35 8.85 -15.39
C ASN A 245 -30.93 8.41 -14.03
N ASP A 246 -30.82 7.15 -13.63
CA ASP A 246 -31.25 6.73 -12.29
C ASP A 246 -30.06 6.73 -11.30
N PRO A 247 -29.89 7.80 -10.49
CA PRO A 247 -28.81 7.89 -9.52
C PRO A 247 -28.99 6.91 -8.35
N ASP A 248 -30.18 6.32 -8.17
CA ASP A 248 -30.48 5.42 -7.06
C ASP A 248 -30.02 3.98 -7.34
N LEU A 249 -29.53 3.69 -8.54
CA LEU A 249 -29.01 2.36 -8.91
C LEU A 249 -27.64 2.06 -8.32
N PHE A 250 -26.90 3.06 -7.83
CA PHE A 250 -25.57 2.85 -7.27
C PHE A 250 -25.18 3.90 -6.24
N GLN A 251 -24.18 3.57 -5.43
CA GLN A 251 -23.58 4.46 -4.45
C GLN A 251 -22.07 4.44 -4.57
N VAL A 252 -21.46 5.63 -4.53
CA VAL A 252 -20.00 5.76 -4.52
C VAL A 252 -19.50 5.66 -3.09
N ILE A 253 -18.62 4.71 -2.84
CA ILE A 253 -18.02 4.47 -1.52
C ILE A 253 -16.72 5.25 -1.38
N GLY A 254 -15.85 5.21 -2.41
CA GLY A 254 -14.55 5.87 -2.34
C GLY A 254 -13.84 5.96 -3.69
N GLU A 255 -12.84 6.83 -3.77
CA GLU A 255 -11.97 7.02 -4.92
C GLU A 255 -10.74 6.13 -4.79
N PHE A 256 -10.42 5.37 -5.84
CA PHE A 256 -9.22 4.56 -5.90
C PHE A 256 -7.97 5.44 -5.94
N ILE A 257 -7.03 5.16 -5.05
CA ILE A 257 -5.74 5.84 -4.95
C ILE A 257 -4.65 5.02 -5.60
N ARG A 258 -4.48 3.76 -5.18
CA ARG A 258 -3.44 2.86 -5.73
C ARG A 258 -3.67 1.39 -5.36
N VAL A 259 -2.97 0.51 -6.06
CA VAL A 259 -2.71 -0.87 -5.60
C VAL A 259 -1.56 -0.84 -4.59
N LEU A 260 -1.65 -1.70 -3.56
CA LEU A 260 -0.55 -2.09 -2.70
C LEU A 260 0.11 -3.32 -3.32
N ASP A 261 1.38 -3.18 -3.72
CA ASP A 261 2.20 -4.24 -4.31
C ASP A 261 2.97 -5.02 -3.25
#